data_AF-A0A060BLL8-F1
#
_entry.id   AF-A0A060BLL8-F1
#
_cell.length_a   1.000
_cell.length_b   1.000
_cell.length_c   1.000
_cell.angle_alpha   90.00
_cell.angle_beta   90.00
_cell.angle_gamma   90.00
#
_symmetry.space_group_name_H-M   'P 1'
#
loop_
_entity.id
_entity.type
_entity.pdbx_description
1 polymer ?
#
loop_
_entity_poly.entity_id
_entity_poly.type
_entity_poly.pdbx_seq_one_letter_code
_entity_poly.pdbx_strand_id
1 'polypeptide(L)' 'AAGGIKELTVRCCDFRRTDRGLRVKTRRGRGSDAVNEGILFENIHMDEVLTPFVVNSFYFCDKDGKTDYVQSRELFQ' A
#
# COMPACT_ATOMS: atom_id res chain seq x y z
N ALA A 1 -6.29 -9.44 12.92
CA ALA A 1 -7.36 -8.83 12.11
C ALA A 1 -6.73 -8.07 10.96
N ALA A 2 -7.29 -8.15 9.75
CA ALA A 2 -6.95 -7.24 8.66
C ALA A 2 -8.06 -6.18 8.61
N GLY A 3 -7.70 -4.90 8.58
CA GLY A 3 -8.65 -3.79 8.49
C GLY A 3 -8.47 -3.07 7.17
N GLY A 4 -9.55 -2.91 6.42
CA GLY A 4 -9.58 -2.06 5.25
C GLY A 4 -9.55 -0.56 5.61
N ILE A 5 -9.33 0.28 4.60
CA ILE A 5 -9.42 1.74 4.71
C ILE A 5 -10.60 2.19 3.86
N LYS A 6 -11.44 3.08 4.41
CA LYS A 6 -12.54 3.69 3.67
C LYS A 6 -12.49 5.21 3.80
N GLU A 7 -12.66 5.91 2.68
CA GLU A 7 -12.82 7.38 2.64
C GLU A 7 -11.67 8.15 3.31
N LEU A 8 -10.42 7.81 2.94
CA LEU A 8 -9.22 8.51 3.42
C LEU A 8 -8.88 9.68 2.50
N THR A 9 -8.88 10.90 3.02
CA THR A 9 -8.29 12.05 2.33
C THR A 9 -6.99 12.50 3.00
N VAL A 10 -5.91 12.56 2.24
CA VAL A 10 -4.65 13.21 2.62
C VAL A 10 -4.50 14.45 1.75
N ARG A 11 -4.30 15.63 2.37
CA ARG A 11 -4.25 16.88 1.63
C ARG A 11 -3.19 17.86 2.13
N CYS A 12 -2.68 18.71 1.24
CA CYS A 12 -1.79 19.82 1.56
C CYS A 12 -0.54 19.37 2.34
N CYS A 13 0.12 18.31 1.87
CA CYS A 13 1.32 17.76 2.51
C CYS A 13 2.57 18.00 1.67
N ASP A 14 3.70 18.14 2.35
CA ASP A 14 5.02 18.33 1.75
C ASP A 14 5.94 17.16 2.14
N PHE A 15 6.23 16.28 1.19
CA PHE A 15 7.13 15.14 1.36
C PHE A 15 8.48 15.52 0.76
N ARG A 16 9.52 15.66 1.60
CA ARG A 16 10.87 16.00 1.13
C ARG A 16 11.89 14.95 1.47
N ARG A 17 12.71 14.55 0.50
CA ARG A 17 13.85 13.63 0.68
C ARG A 17 13.44 12.35 1.42
N THR A 18 12.27 11.80 1.09
CA THR A 18 11.77 10.55 1.67
C THR A 18 11.90 9.41 0.67
N ASP A 19 11.98 8.18 1.21
CA ASP A 19 11.97 7.00 0.34
C ASP A 19 10.65 6.84 -0.41
N ARG A 20 9.53 7.17 0.23
CA ARG A 20 8.16 6.92 -0.28
C ARG A 20 7.26 8.13 -0.07
N GLY A 21 6.40 8.39 -1.05
CA GLY A 21 5.22 9.24 -0.89
C GLY A 21 4.01 8.39 -0.47
N LEU A 22 2.99 8.32 -1.32
CA LEU A 22 1.84 7.43 -1.11
C LEU A 22 2.25 5.96 -1.31
N ARG A 23 2.17 5.18 -0.23
CA ARG A 23 2.42 3.74 -0.24
C ARG A 23 1.22 2.96 0.28
N VAL A 24 0.58 2.19 -0.61
CA VAL A 24 -0.41 1.17 -0.26
C VAL A 24 0.28 -0.18 -0.18
N LYS A 25 0.19 -0.84 0.97
CA LYS A 25 0.78 -2.16 1.20
C LYS A 25 -0.28 -3.12 1.71
N THR A 26 -0.53 -4.19 0.97
CA THR A 26 -1.47 -5.25 1.34
C THR A 26 -0.77 -6.59 1.20
N ARG A 27 -1.30 -7.58 1.91
CA ARG A 27 -0.82 -8.96 1.82
C ARG A 27 -1.76 -9.75 0.91
N ARG A 28 -1.22 -10.70 0.15
CA ARG A 28 -2.02 -11.61 -0.68
C ARG A 28 -3.13 -12.26 0.16
N GLY A 29 -4.32 -12.40 -0.43
CA GLY A 29 -5.49 -13.01 0.22
C GLY A 29 -6.29 -12.09 1.14
N ARG A 30 -5.88 -10.83 1.33
CA ARG A 30 -6.60 -9.89 2.21
C ARG A 30 -7.69 -9.07 1.53
N GLY A 31 -7.89 -9.25 0.22
CA GLY A 31 -8.85 -8.45 -0.56
C GLY A 31 -10.31 -8.62 -0.14
N SER A 32 -10.68 -9.74 0.48
CA SER A 32 -12.03 -9.96 1.01
C SER A 32 -12.28 -9.25 2.35
N ASP A 33 -11.25 -9.20 3.20
CA ASP A 33 -11.38 -8.75 4.59
C ASP A 33 -10.89 -7.31 4.79
N ALA A 34 -10.06 -6.81 3.88
CA ALA A 34 -9.40 -5.51 3.97
C ALA A 34 -9.41 -4.81 2.61
N VAL A 35 -10.59 -4.32 2.24
CA VAL A 35 -10.80 -3.48 1.07
C VAL A 35 -10.34 -2.05 1.37
N ASN A 36 -9.54 -1.47 0.47
CA ASN A 36 -9.14 -0.08 0.52
C ASN A 36 -9.93 0.70 -0.55
N GLU A 37 -10.82 1.59 -0.12
CA GLU A 37 -11.78 2.30 -0.96
C GLU A 37 -11.79 3.80 -0.62
N GLY A 38 -11.97 4.67 -1.62
CA GLY A 38 -12.09 6.11 -1.39
C GLY A 38 -10.81 6.78 -0.86
N ILE A 39 -9.63 6.41 -1.37
CA ILE A 39 -8.37 7.07 -0.98
C ILE A 39 -8.08 8.23 -1.93
N LEU A 40 -8.07 9.46 -1.40
CA LEU A 40 -7.75 10.70 -2.10
C LEU A 40 -6.47 11.31 -1.54
N PHE A 41 -5.51 11.61 -2.42
CA PHE A 41 -4.33 12.41 -2.12
C PHE A 41 -4.37 13.70 -2.95
N GLU A 42 -4.56 14.83 -2.30
CA GLU A 42 -4.83 16.12 -2.97
C GLU A 42 -3.82 17.18 -2.56
N ASN A 43 -3.33 17.99 -3.50
CA ASN A 43 -2.37 19.06 -3.22
C ASN A 43 -1.15 18.56 -2.42
N ILE A 44 -0.48 17.53 -2.93
CA ILE A 44 0.69 16.93 -2.31
C ILE A 44 1.93 17.38 -3.06
N HIS A 45 2.82 18.09 -2.38
CA HIS A 45 4.14 18.40 -2.88
C HIS A 45 5.11 17.27 -2.53
N MET A 46 5.85 16.78 -3.53
CA MET A 46 6.86 15.75 -3.33
C MET A 46 8.16 16.22 -3.97
N ASP A 47 9.17 16.47 -3.14
CA ASP A 47 10.48 16.96 -3.53
C ASP A 47 11.56 15.95 -3.13
N GLU A 48 12.40 15.55 -4.09
CA GLU A 48 13.41 14.49 -3.90
C GLU A 48 12.86 13.19 -3.26
N VAL A 49 11.61 12.82 -3.56
CA VAL A 49 11.00 11.56 -3.07
C VAL A 49 11.33 10.40 -4.02
N LEU A 50 12.03 9.38 -3.52
CA LEU A 50 12.57 8.31 -4.36
C LEU A 50 11.47 7.50 -5.08
N THR A 51 10.36 7.20 -4.39
CA THR A 51 9.20 6.54 -5.01
C THR A 51 7.92 7.25 -4.56
N PRO A 52 7.45 8.25 -5.33
CA PRO A 52 6.30 9.08 -4.98
C PRO A 52 5.00 8.30 -4.76
N PHE A 53 4.78 7.23 -5.52
CA PHE A 53 3.60 6.39 -5.44
C PHE A 53 3.97 4.91 -5.60
N VAL A 54 3.45 4.05 -4.73
CA VAL A 54 3.60 2.60 -4.85
C VAL A 54 2.41 1.85 -4.24
N VAL A 55 1.98 0.80 -4.95
CA VAL A 55 1.01 -0.17 -4.45
C VAL A 55 1.66 -1.55 -4.51
N ASN A 56 1.67 -2.27 -3.39
CA ASN A 56 2.19 -3.63 -3.31
C ASN A 56 1.18 -4.55 -2.59
N SER A 57 0.56 -5.45 -3.35
CA SER A 57 -0.39 -6.45 -2.85
C SER A 57 0.25 -7.76 -2.40
N PHE A 58 1.58 -7.86 -2.46
CA PHE A 58 2.42 -8.99 -2.05
C PHE A 58 3.39 -8.57 -0.95
N TYR A 59 2.95 -7.64 -0.09
CA TYR A 59 3.81 -7.09 0.95
C TYR A 59 4.18 -8.17 1.96
N PHE A 60 5.48 -8.36 2.16
CA PHE A 60 5.99 -9.29 3.15
C PHE A 60 5.85 -8.67 4.56
N CYS A 61 5.14 -9.36 5.44
CA CYS A 61 5.07 -9.07 6.86
C CYS A 61 4.75 -10.37 7.58
N ASP A 62 5.06 -10.44 8.87
CA ASP A 62 4.88 -11.62 9.72
C ASP A 62 5.76 -12.82 9.33
N LYS A 63 5.69 -13.88 10.15
CA LYS A 63 6.55 -15.08 10.02
C LYS A 63 6.42 -15.76 8.66
N ASP A 64 5.24 -15.70 8.05
CA ASP A 64 4.89 -16.32 6.78
C ASP A 64 4.94 -15.35 5.59
N GLY A 65 5.42 -14.13 5.78
CA GLY A 65 5.48 -13.09 4.75
C GLY A 65 6.34 -13.41 3.52
N LYS A 66 7.27 -14.37 3.66
CA LYS A 66 8.15 -14.84 2.57
C LYS A 66 7.75 -16.19 1.99
N THR A 67 6.61 -16.76 2.40
CA THR A 67 6.11 -18.01 1.82
C THR A 67 5.73 -17.82 0.36
N ASP A 68 5.77 -18.90 -0.42
CA ASP A 68 5.35 -18.88 -1.83
C ASP A 68 3.91 -18.41 -1.98
N TYR A 69 3.04 -18.71 -1.01
CA TYR A 69 1.70 -18.15 -0.96
C TYR A 69 1.72 -16.62 -1.03
N VAL A 70 2.53 -15.94 -0.20
CA VAL A 70 2.56 -14.47 -0.17
C VAL A 70 3.35 -13.88 -1.34
N GLN A 71 4.39 -14.56 -1.82
CA GLN A 71 5.32 -14.00 -2.80
C GLN A 71 4.97 -14.35 -4.27
N SER A 72 4.24 -15.44 -4.51
CA SER A 72 3.84 -15.84 -5.87
C SER A 72 2.96 -14.78 -6.52
N ARG A 73 3.19 -14.53 -7.81
CA ARG A 73 2.36 -13.66 -8.66
C ARG A 73 1.45 -14.43 -9.59
N GLU A 74 1.51 -15.76 -9.56
CA GLU A 74 0.61 -16.60 -10.32
C GLU A 74 -0.82 -16.42 -9.83
N LEU A 75 -1.78 -16.64 -10.72
CA LEU A 75 -3.19 -16.68 -10.35
C LEU A 75 -3.39 -17.83 -9.37
N PHE A 76 -4.10 -17.55 -8.27
CA PHE A 76 -4.57 -18.63 -7.42
C PHE A 76 -5.74 -19.28 -8.13
N GLN A 77 -5.71 -20.60 -8.30
CA GLN A 77 -6.88 -21.40 -8.65
C GLN A 77 -7.79 -21.55 -7.43
#